data_AF-A0A3S5ESB5-F1
#
_entry.id   AF-A0A3S5ESB5-F1
#
_cell.length_a   1.000
_cell.length_b   1.000
_cell.length_c   1.000
_cell.angle_alpha   90.00
_cell.angle_beta   90.00
_cell.angle_gamma   90.00
#
_symmetry.space_group_name_H-M   'P 1'
#
loop_
_entity.id
_entity.type
_entity.pdbx_description
1 polymer ?
#
loop_
_entity_poly.entity_id
_entity_poly.type
_entity_poly.pdbx_seq_one_letter_code
_entity_poly.pdbx_strand_id
1 'polypeptide(L)'
;MQTQLKHFVDPHLLVGNDTADDAAVYDLGNGTAIISTTDFFMPIVDDPFDFGRIAATNAISDIFAMGGKPIMAIAILGFPINKLPAEVAQKLWMADDLLVIKQGFLLPVDILLTHRNRFLVWRSPE
;
A
#
# COMPACT_ATOMS: atom_id res chain seq x y z
N MET A 1 15.62 16.20 -10.71
CA MET A 1 15.94 14.91 -11.34
C MET A 1 14.98 14.74 -12.51
N GLN A 2 15.40 15.00 -13.76
CA GLN A 2 14.60 14.61 -14.92
C GLN A 2 15.15 13.29 -15.42
N THR A 3 14.43 12.21 -15.09
CA THR A 3 14.76 10.88 -15.59
C THR A 3 14.41 10.86 -17.09
N GLN A 4 15.38 10.57 -17.96
CA GLN A 4 15.16 10.42 -19.40
C GLN A 4 14.46 9.09 -19.73
N LEU A 5 13.26 8.89 -19.21
CA LEU A 5 12.40 7.77 -19.60
C LEU A 5 11.58 8.21 -20.83
N LYS A 6 11.45 7.31 -21.81
CA LYS A 6 10.50 7.51 -22.92
C LYS A 6 9.11 7.72 -22.31
N HIS A 7 8.42 8.77 -22.75
CA HIS A 7 7.05 9.03 -22.34
C HIS A 7 6.19 7.81 -22.64
N PHE A 8 5.67 7.17 -21.60
CA PHE A 8 4.79 6.03 -21.72
C PHE A 8 3.40 6.55 -22.06
N VAL A 9 2.95 6.32 -23.30
CA VAL A 9 1.62 6.74 -23.75
C VAL A 9 0.76 5.49 -23.92
N ASP A 10 -0.21 5.33 -23.03
CA ASP A 10 -1.27 4.34 -23.15
C ASP A 10 -2.62 5.07 -23.06
N PRO A 11 -3.50 5.01 -24.08
CA PRO A 11 -4.82 5.64 -24.04
C PRO A 11 -5.71 5.19 -22.87
N HIS A 12 -5.45 4.01 -22.31
CA HIS A 12 -6.19 3.49 -21.17
C HIS A 12 -5.66 4.00 -19.82
N LEU A 13 -4.46 4.60 -19.79
CA LEU A 13 -3.93 5.23 -18.59
C LEU A 13 -4.53 6.63 -18.43
N LEU A 14 -5.59 6.74 -17.63
CA LEU A 14 -6.32 7.99 -17.39
C LEU A 14 -5.53 8.95 -16.50
N VAL A 15 -4.86 8.39 -15.49
CA VAL A 15 -4.02 9.12 -14.54
C VAL A 15 -2.74 8.33 -14.36
N GLY A 16 -1.60 8.97 -14.57
CA GLY A 16 -0.29 8.34 -14.59
C GLY A 16 0.80 9.24 -14.03
N ASN A 17 2.05 8.87 -14.27
CA ASN A 17 3.20 9.60 -13.72
C ASN A 17 3.30 11.06 -14.22
N ASP A 18 2.62 11.41 -15.31
CA ASP A 18 2.68 12.74 -15.92
C ASP A 18 1.80 13.78 -15.21
N THR A 19 0.81 13.35 -14.41
CA THR A 19 -0.14 14.26 -13.73
C THR A 19 0.20 14.55 -12.27
N ALA A 20 1.25 13.93 -11.73
CA ALA A 20 1.67 14.08 -10.32
C ALA A 20 0.55 13.85 -9.29
N ASP A 21 -0.41 12.97 -9.62
CA ASP A 21 -1.45 12.50 -8.70
C ASP A 21 -0.91 11.39 -7.79
N ASP A 22 -1.50 11.27 -6.60
CA ASP A 22 -1.13 10.27 -5.58
C ASP A 22 -1.56 8.83 -5.94
N ALA A 23 -2.32 8.66 -7.04
CA ALA A 23 -2.77 7.36 -7.52
C ALA A 23 -2.75 7.26 -9.05
N ALA A 24 -2.50 6.06 -9.57
CA ALA A 24 -2.67 5.73 -10.97
C ALA A 24 -4.09 5.22 -11.24
N VAL A 25 -4.68 5.63 -12.36
CA VAL A 25 -6.02 5.18 -12.80
C VAL A 25 -5.93 4.61 -14.20
N TYR A 26 -6.39 3.37 -14.36
CA TYR A 26 -6.34 2.64 -15.63
C TYR A 26 -7.74 2.16 -16.04
N ASP A 27 -8.22 2.55 -17.22
CA ASP A 27 -9.51 2.15 -17.78
C ASP A 27 -9.44 0.72 -18.36
N LEU A 28 -10.40 -0.13 -17.98
CA LEU A 28 -10.53 -1.49 -18.49
C LEU A 28 -11.32 -1.56 -19.81
N GLY A 29 -11.82 -0.43 -20.31
CA GLY A 29 -12.54 -0.33 -21.59
C GLY A 29 -13.99 -0.84 -21.54
N ASN A 30 -14.51 -1.12 -20.34
CA ASN A 30 -15.88 -1.59 -20.11
C ASN A 30 -16.68 -0.65 -19.18
N GLY A 31 -16.22 0.60 -19.03
CA GLY A 31 -16.80 1.57 -18.11
C GLY A 31 -16.35 1.40 -16.65
N THR A 32 -15.38 0.51 -16.38
CA THR A 32 -14.74 0.34 -15.07
C THR A 32 -13.26 0.70 -15.17
N ALA A 33 -12.71 1.34 -14.14
CA ALA A 33 -11.28 1.61 -14.03
C ALA A 33 -10.70 0.99 -12.75
N ILE A 34 -9.42 0.64 -12.80
CA ILE A 34 -8.62 0.24 -11.64
C ILE A 34 -7.90 1.48 -11.13
N ILE A 35 -7.97 1.69 -9.82
CA ILE A 35 -7.20 2.71 -9.11
C ILE A 35 -6.14 1.98 -8.29
N SER A 36 -4.88 2.40 -8.42
CA SER A 36 -3.75 1.88 -7.66
C SER A 36 -2.99 3.04 -7.03
N THR A 37 -2.88 3.01 -5.72
CA THR A 37 -2.03 3.92 -4.93
C THR A 37 -1.04 3.08 -4.11
N THR A 38 0.08 3.67 -3.74
CA THR A 38 1.01 3.12 -2.76
C THR A 38 1.62 4.26 -1.97
N ASP A 39 1.50 4.19 -0.64
CA ASP A 39 2.18 5.11 0.27
C ASP A 39 2.78 4.34 1.44
N PHE A 40 3.98 4.72 1.84
CA PHE A 40 4.69 4.20 2.99
C PHE A 40 5.63 5.26 3.54
N PHE A 41 5.73 5.32 4.86
CA PHE A 41 6.56 6.33 5.53
C PHE A 41 7.24 5.77 6.78
N MET A 42 8.18 6.54 7.32
CA MET A 42 8.86 6.18 8.57
C MET A 42 7.94 6.39 9.77
N PRO A 43 8.15 5.68 10.89
CA PRO A 43 7.33 5.83 12.10
C PRO A 43 7.22 7.30 12.54
N ILE A 44 5.98 7.78 12.67
CA ILE A 44 5.65 9.15 13.15
C ILE A 44 5.14 9.17 14.59
N VAL A 45 4.84 7.99 15.15
CA VAL A 45 4.38 7.78 16.53
C VAL A 45 5.11 6.58 17.13
N ASP A 46 5.18 6.54 18.47
CA ASP A 46 5.94 5.52 19.20
C ASP A 46 5.21 4.17 19.27
N ASP A 47 3.87 4.19 19.34
CA ASP A 47 3.09 2.96 19.41
C ASP A 47 2.99 2.29 18.02
N PRO A 48 3.49 1.05 17.85
CA PRO A 48 3.48 0.39 16.55
C PRO A 48 2.08 0.09 16.03
N PHE A 49 1.11 -0.14 16.91
CA PHE A 49 -0.26 -0.43 16.49
C PHE A 49 -0.94 0.83 15.95
N ASP A 50 -0.81 1.96 16.64
CA ASP A 50 -1.31 3.24 16.14
C ASP A 50 -0.58 3.66 14.85
N PHE A 51 0.72 3.43 14.76
CA PHE A 51 1.47 3.68 13.52
C PHE A 51 0.91 2.86 12.35
N GLY A 52 0.67 1.56 12.54
CA GLY A 52 0.07 0.70 11.51
C GLY A 52 -1.30 1.19 11.05
N ARG A 53 -2.15 1.64 11.99
CA ARG A 53 -3.48 2.20 11.66
C ARG A 53 -3.38 3.49 10.86
N ILE A 54 -2.45 4.39 11.22
CA ILE A 54 -2.26 5.66 10.53
C ILE A 54 -1.74 5.42 9.12
N ALA A 55 -0.75 4.55 8.96
CA ALA A 55 -0.20 4.18 7.66
C ALA A 55 -1.26 3.58 6.73
N ALA A 56 -2.04 2.61 7.23
CA ALA A 56 -3.11 1.99 6.48
C ALA A 56 -4.21 3.00 6.08
N THR A 57 -4.59 3.89 7.00
CA THR A 57 -5.60 4.93 6.73
C THR A 57 -5.15 5.88 5.62
N ASN A 58 -3.88 6.29 5.66
CA ASN A 58 -3.30 7.19 4.67
C ASN A 58 -3.21 6.53 3.29
N ALA A 59 -2.73 5.29 3.22
CA ALA A 59 -2.66 4.56 1.94
C ALA A 59 -4.05 4.33 1.31
N ILE A 60 -5.10 4.15 2.12
CA ILE A 60 -6.47 3.95 1.61
C ILE A 60 -7.14 5.28 1.25
N SER A 61 -6.73 6.40 1.85
CA SER A 61 -7.43 7.68 1.65
C SER A 61 -7.39 8.17 0.20
N ASP A 62 -6.35 7.87 -0.56
CA ASP A 62 -6.25 8.29 -1.96
C ASP A 62 -7.33 7.62 -2.82
N ILE A 63 -7.65 6.35 -2.53
CA ILE A 63 -8.74 5.65 -3.23
C ILE A 63 -10.07 6.36 -2.98
N PHE A 64 -10.35 6.74 -1.74
CA PHE A 64 -11.56 7.49 -1.40
C PHE A 64 -11.57 8.90 -2.01
N ALA A 65 -10.43 9.58 -2.03
CA ALA A 65 -10.29 10.91 -2.64
C ALA A 65 -10.59 10.89 -4.14
N MET A 66 -10.21 9.79 -4.82
CA MET A 66 -10.52 9.54 -6.23
C MET A 66 -11.95 9.04 -6.46
N GLY A 67 -12.79 8.93 -5.41
CA GLY A 67 -14.16 8.41 -5.49
C GLY A 67 -14.24 6.90 -5.76
N GLY A 68 -13.13 6.19 -5.58
CA GLY A 68 -13.05 4.75 -5.75
C GLY A 68 -13.61 3.97 -4.56
N LYS A 69 -13.92 2.70 -4.82
CA LYS A 69 -14.20 1.71 -3.77
C LYS A 69 -13.00 0.78 -3.68
N PRO A 70 -12.22 0.78 -2.57
CA PRO A 70 -11.11 -0.15 -2.46
C PRO A 70 -11.65 -1.58 -2.33
N ILE A 71 -10.93 -2.53 -2.92
CA ILE A 71 -11.35 -3.95 -3.00
C ILE A 71 -10.28 -4.91 -2.45
N MET A 72 -9.03 -4.46 -2.39
CA MET A 72 -7.87 -5.21 -1.91
C MET A 72 -6.83 -4.23 -1.34
N ALA A 73 -5.99 -4.74 -0.45
CA ALA A 73 -4.82 -4.04 0.07
C ALA A 73 -3.62 -5.00 0.10
N ILE A 74 -2.42 -4.45 -0.08
CA ILE A 74 -1.15 -5.18 0.01
C ILE A 74 -0.29 -4.47 1.04
N ALA A 75 0.07 -5.17 2.11
CA ALA A 75 0.93 -4.61 3.15
C ALA A 75 2.38 -4.58 2.67
N ILE A 76 3.02 -3.40 2.74
CA ILE A 76 4.43 -3.20 2.43
C ILE A 76 5.15 -2.79 3.72
N LEU A 77 6.04 -3.65 4.22
CA LEU A 77 6.80 -3.36 5.43
C LEU A 77 8.31 -3.48 5.19
N GLY A 78 9.04 -2.39 5.45
CA GLY A 78 10.49 -2.42 5.63
C GLY A 78 10.84 -2.54 7.11
N PHE A 79 11.41 -3.67 7.55
CA PHE A 79 11.64 -3.91 8.98
C PHE A 79 13.11 -4.27 9.31
N PRO A 80 13.76 -3.60 10.28
CA PRO A 80 15.13 -3.89 10.66
C PRO A 80 15.21 -5.07 11.63
N ILE A 81 15.15 -6.29 11.08
CA ILE A 81 15.10 -7.56 11.83
C ILE A 81 16.25 -7.77 12.85
N ASN A 82 17.38 -7.08 12.68
CA ASN A 82 18.53 -7.18 13.58
C ASN A 82 18.51 -6.12 14.70
N LYS A 83 17.56 -5.18 14.68
CA LYS A 83 17.47 -4.08 15.64
C LYS A 83 16.17 -4.10 16.43
N LEU A 84 15.09 -4.61 15.84
CA LEU A 84 13.78 -4.65 16.47
C LEU A 84 13.25 -6.08 16.56
N PRO A 85 12.55 -6.42 17.64
CA PRO A 85 11.96 -7.74 17.83
C PRO A 85 10.73 -7.92 16.92
N ALA A 86 10.44 -9.17 16.52
CA ALA A 86 9.40 -9.48 15.55
C ALA A 86 7.99 -9.10 16.04
N GLU A 87 7.78 -9.04 17.34
CA GLU A 87 6.54 -8.65 18.01
C GLU A 87 6.14 -7.20 17.67
N VAL A 88 7.11 -6.33 17.35
CA VAL A 88 6.82 -4.96 16.88
C VAL A 88 6.23 -5.00 15.47
N ALA A 89 6.77 -5.85 14.58
CA ALA A 89 6.20 -6.05 13.24
C ALA A 89 4.80 -6.67 13.31
N GLN A 90 4.57 -7.61 14.23
CA GLN A 90 3.23 -8.18 14.45
C GLN A 90 2.21 -7.11 14.85
N LYS A 91 2.56 -6.19 15.76
CA LYS A 91 1.65 -5.11 16.15
C LYS A 91 1.29 -4.18 14.99
N LEU A 92 2.27 -3.87 14.11
CA LEU A 92 2.03 -3.09 12.90
C LEU A 92 1.03 -3.79 11.97
N TRP A 93 1.20 -5.09 11.77
CA TRP A 93 0.33 -5.88 10.92
C TRP A 93 -1.07 -6.04 11.48
N MET A 94 -1.22 -6.33 12.78
CA MET A 94 -2.53 -6.46 13.42
C MET A 94 -3.38 -5.19 13.29
N ALA A 95 -2.72 -4.03 13.31
CA ALA A 95 -3.35 -2.74 13.13
C ALA A 95 -3.87 -2.52 11.70
N ASP A 96 -3.03 -2.83 10.71
CA ASP A 96 -3.37 -2.77 9.28
C ASP A 96 -4.53 -3.72 8.97
N ASP A 97 -4.39 -4.98 9.36
CA ASP A 97 -5.34 -6.06 9.09
C ASP A 97 -6.73 -5.77 9.70
N LEU A 98 -6.76 -5.25 10.93
CA LEU A 98 -8.00 -4.83 11.58
C LEU A 98 -8.73 -3.72 10.80
N LEU A 99 -7.99 -2.75 10.24
CA LEU A 99 -8.59 -1.70 9.43
C LEU A 99 -9.10 -2.27 8.11
N VAL A 100 -8.28 -3.08 7.45
CA VAL A 100 -8.58 -3.68 6.15
C VAL A 100 -9.84 -4.54 6.22
N ILE A 101 -9.96 -5.39 7.24
CA ILE A 101 -11.15 -6.22 7.48
C ILE A 101 -12.37 -5.36 7.80
N LYS A 102 -12.23 -4.33 8.64
CA LYS A 102 -13.36 -3.44 9.00
C LYS A 102 -13.94 -2.69 7.80
N GLN A 103 -13.13 -2.41 6.79
CA GLN A 103 -13.57 -1.75 5.56
C GLN A 103 -14.11 -2.74 4.52
N GLY A 104 -14.09 -4.05 4.80
CA GLY A 104 -14.67 -5.09 3.96
C GLY A 104 -13.81 -5.51 2.77
N PHE A 105 -12.48 -5.35 2.85
CA PHE A 105 -11.58 -5.82 1.79
C PHE A 105 -11.41 -7.35 1.82
N LEU A 106 -11.20 -7.94 0.65
CA LEU A 106 -11.33 -9.38 0.45
C LEU A 106 -10.19 -10.20 1.07
N LEU A 107 -8.92 -9.75 1.03
CA LEU A 107 -7.78 -10.38 1.70
C LEU A 107 -6.59 -9.39 1.74
N PRO A 108 -5.78 -9.37 2.82
CA PRO A 108 -4.44 -8.80 2.77
C PRO A 108 -3.49 -9.79 2.07
N VAL A 109 -2.60 -9.28 1.21
CA VAL A 109 -1.40 -10.00 0.76
C VAL A 109 -0.19 -9.33 1.40
N ASP A 110 0.58 -10.06 2.19
CA ASP A 110 1.66 -9.47 2.97
C ASP A 110 3.01 -9.59 2.26
N ILE A 111 3.69 -8.47 2.05
CA ILE A 111 5.05 -8.42 1.51
C ILE A 111 5.98 -7.77 2.53
N LEU A 112 6.84 -8.59 3.16
CA LEU A 112 7.91 -8.11 4.02
C LEU A 112 9.20 -7.91 3.20
N LEU A 113 9.69 -6.67 3.19
CA LEU A 113 10.96 -6.28 2.59
C LEU A 113 12.05 -6.27 3.65
N THR A 114 13.04 -7.15 3.51
CA THR A 114 14.23 -7.19 4.39
C THR A 114 15.45 -6.58 3.72
N HIS A 115 16.47 -6.21 4.50
CA HIS A 115 17.78 -5.77 4.01
C HIS A 115 18.44 -6.87 3.16
N ARG A 116 18.10 -6.93 1.85
CA ARG A 116 18.76 -7.63 0.72
C ARG A 116 17.87 -7.80 -0.52
N ASN A 117 16.83 -6.98 -0.74
CA ASN A 117 15.85 -7.20 -1.83
C ASN A 117 15.22 -8.61 -1.82
N ARG A 118 15.14 -9.24 -0.64
CA ARG A 118 14.43 -10.51 -0.48
C ARG A 118 13.00 -10.20 -0.05
N PHE A 119 12.06 -10.48 -0.95
CA PHE A 119 10.64 -10.51 -0.67
C PHE A 119 10.36 -11.75 0.16
N LEU A 120 9.90 -11.57 1.40
CA LEU A 120 9.25 -12.63 2.14
C LEU A 120 7.75 -12.39 2.00
N VAL A 121 7.08 -13.25 1.24
CA VAL A 121 5.62 -13.34 1.29
C VAL A 121 5.32 -14.08 2.57
N TRP A 122 4.88 -13.35 3.59
CA TRP A 122 4.33 -13.92 4.80
C TRP A 122 2.83 -14.09 4.57
N ARG A 123 2.24 -15.16 5.08
CA ARG A 123 0.78 -15.31 5.12
C ARG A 123 0.45 -15.58 6.57
N SER A 124 -0.41 -14.76 7.18
CA SER A 124 -0.91 -15.09 8.51
C SER A 124 -1.46 -16.52 8.50
N PRO A 125 -1.06 -17.40 9.45
CA PRO A 125 -1.82 -18.59 9.73
C PRO A 125 -3.23 -18.15 10.14
N GLU A 126 -4.25 -18.81 9.61
CA GLU A 126 -5.64 -18.63 10.04
C GLU A 126 -5.83 -19.04 11.51
#